data_AF-A0A9P9YW55-F1
#
_entry.id   AF-A0A9P9YW55-F1
#
_cell.length_a   1.000
_cell.length_b   1.000
_cell.length_c   1.000
_cell.angle_alpha   90.00
_cell.angle_beta   90.00
_cell.angle_gamma   90.00
#
_symmetry.space_group_name_H-M   'P 1'
#
loop_
_entity.id
_entity.type
_entity.pdbx_description
1 polymer ?
#
loop_
_entity_poly.entity_id
_entity_poly.type
_entity_poly.pdbx_seq_one_letter_code
_entity_poly.pdbx_strand_id
1 'polypeptide(L)'
;NLREDSGNLRESIRQANLNKSKFINTKYINYSVNNFKIKHCIHLTRLFYRWWQRQRHSIMRRHLTFCQKYQLLLWKDIKLQLANVIEFVLIILLAALMPLLITIGTKVAKSMFHFDIELEKAPGPKSIETSLFKDIYFSPYNGLIENLIYELANISDFTQIESFDATETLQKNMIKNQKAVGIVFPSDWESIKTLPDALNFTLYMPVYIKSNGFKYFESGFLLLQERLSQLFIKLKNKGGKNIPMVRMNHFPYPRYVPNHYAKSAKFMAYMYLVSFFLPCITIAKLPKGRTCKRLY
;
A
#
# COMPACT_ATOMS: atom_id res chain seq x y z
N ASN A 1 42.17 -41.43 -3.41
CA ASN A 1 40.86 -41.92 -2.93
C ASN A 1 40.79 -42.28 -1.44
N LEU A 2 41.84 -42.73 -0.75
CA LEU A 2 41.75 -43.03 0.70
C LEU A 2 42.01 -41.84 1.66
N ARG A 3 42.29 -40.63 1.14
CA ARG A 3 42.58 -39.44 1.97
C ARG A 3 41.39 -38.49 2.15
N GLU A 4 40.43 -38.48 1.22
CA GLU A 4 39.25 -37.60 1.28
C GLU A 4 38.15 -38.12 2.22
N ASP A 5 38.00 -39.44 2.39
CA ASP A 5 36.98 -40.01 3.29
C ASP A 5 37.23 -39.73 4.79
N SER A 6 38.49 -39.45 5.17
CA SER A 6 38.83 -39.14 6.57
C SER A 6 38.38 -37.74 7.02
N GLY A 7 38.17 -36.81 6.06
CA GLY A 7 37.73 -35.44 6.34
C GLY A 7 36.25 -35.36 6.68
N ASN A 8 35.41 -36.08 5.92
CA ASN A 8 33.95 -36.08 6.12
C ASN A 8 33.53 -36.71 7.46
N LEU A 9 34.25 -37.74 7.91
CA LEU A 9 33.95 -38.39 9.18
C LEU A 9 34.25 -37.48 10.39
N ARG A 10 35.31 -36.66 10.31
CA ARG A 10 35.67 -35.71 11.38
C ARG A 10 34.67 -34.56 11.49
N GLU A 11 34.17 -34.04 10.38
CA GLU A 11 33.13 -33.00 10.37
C GLU A 11 31.80 -33.51 10.95
N SER A 12 31.39 -34.72 10.57
CA SER A 12 30.14 -35.33 11.05
C SER A 12 30.16 -35.60 12.57
N ILE A 13 31.30 -36.07 13.11
CA ILE A 13 31.49 -36.25 14.57
C ILE A 13 31.47 -34.90 15.30
N ARG A 14 32.01 -33.83 14.68
CA ARG A 14 32.00 -32.48 15.27
C ARG A 14 30.59 -31.91 15.35
N GLN A 15 29.78 -32.09 14.31
CA GLN A 15 28.37 -31.66 14.31
C GLN A 15 27.50 -32.46 15.30
N ALA A 16 27.72 -33.78 15.41
CA ALA A 16 27.01 -34.60 16.39
C ALA A 16 27.28 -34.17 17.84
N ASN A 17 28.53 -33.82 18.17
CA ASN A 17 28.90 -33.35 19.51
C ASN A 17 28.37 -31.94 19.84
N LEU A 18 28.32 -31.04 18.85
CA LEU A 18 27.71 -29.71 19.02
C LEU A 18 26.19 -29.78 19.27
N ASN A 19 25.49 -30.70 18.60
CA ASN A 19 24.06 -30.91 18.82
C ASN A 19 23.76 -31.56 20.17
N LYS A 20 24.62 -32.48 20.64
CA LYS A 20 24.49 -33.10 21.97
C LYS A 20 24.71 -32.08 23.09
N SER A 21 25.65 -31.15 22.93
CA SER A 21 25.91 -30.04 23.87
C SER A 21 24.70 -29.07 23.97
N LYS A 22 24.10 -28.71 22.82
CA LYS A 22 22.88 -27.87 22.82
C LYS A 22 21.69 -28.54 23.51
N PHE A 23 21.52 -29.85 23.36
CA PHE A 23 20.39 -30.57 23.97
C PHE A 23 20.48 -30.66 25.50
N ILE A 24 21.69 -30.79 26.05
CA ILE A 24 21.90 -30.87 27.51
C ILE A 24 21.65 -29.50 28.17
N ASN A 25 22.06 -28.40 27.53
CA ASN A 25 21.87 -27.05 28.06
C ASN A 25 20.38 -26.64 28.12
N THR A 26 19.56 -27.02 27.14
CA THR A 26 18.13 -26.68 27.12
C THR A 26 17.35 -27.43 28.21
N LYS A 27 17.79 -28.63 28.62
CA LYS A 27 17.10 -29.43 29.64
C LYS A 27 17.35 -28.92 31.05
N TYR A 28 18.56 -28.40 31.33
CA TYR A 28 18.90 -27.80 32.63
C TYR A 28 18.21 -26.44 32.87
N ILE A 29 18.04 -25.63 31.81
CA ILE A 29 17.36 -24.32 31.93
C ILE A 29 15.87 -24.49 32.24
N ASN A 30 15.19 -25.48 31.63
CA ASN A 30 13.76 -25.71 31.88
C ASN A 30 13.45 -26.24 33.29
N TYR A 31 14.35 -27.02 33.91
CA TYR A 31 14.15 -27.48 35.29
C TYR A 31 14.36 -26.37 36.33
N SER A 32 15.26 -25.41 36.07
CA SER A 32 15.52 -24.28 36.97
C SER A 32 14.38 -23.25 36.96
N VAL A 33 13.80 -22.95 35.78
CA VAL A 33 12.70 -21.97 35.66
C VAL A 33 11.39 -22.47 36.29
N ASN A 34 11.10 -23.78 36.22
CA ASN A 34 9.88 -24.34 36.80
C ASN A 34 9.94 -24.38 38.34
N ASN A 35 11.11 -24.66 38.93
CA ASN A 35 11.28 -24.62 40.38
C ASN A 35 11.25 -23.19 40.95
N PHE A 36 11.72 -22.18 40.20
CA PHE A 36 11.64 -20.78 40.61
C PHE A 36 10.19 -20.25 40.61
N LYS A 37 9.37 -20.63 39.61
CA LYS A 37 7.96 -20.22 39.54
C LYS A 37 7.11 -20.80 40.68
N ILE A 38 7.34 -22.06 41.07
CA ILE A 38 6.52 -22.70 42.12
C ILE A 38 6.84 -22.12 43.50
N LYS A 39 8.11 -21.87 43.83
CA LYS A 39 8.50 -21.23 45.10
C LYS A 39 7.97 -19.80 45.22
N HIS A 40 7.99 -19.02 44.14
CA HIS A 40 7.47 -17.65 44.16
C HIS A 40 5.94 -17.60 44.34
N CYS A 41 5.22 -18.56 43.75
CA CYS A 41 3.75 -18.64 43.88
C CYS A 41 3.31 -19.01 45.31
N ILE A 42 4.05 -19.90 45.97
CA ILE A 42 3.78 -20.29 47.38
C ILE A 42 4.13 -19.14 48.35
N HIS A 43 5.17 -18.35 48.05
CA HIS A 43 5.52 -17.20 48.88
C HIS A 43 4.51 -16.05 48.72
N LEU A 44 4.03 -15.79 47.50
CA LEU A 44 3.00 -14.79 47.24
C LEU A 44 1.66 -15.15 47.89
N THR A 45 1.23 -16.41 47.82
CA THR A 45 0.00 -16.86 48.49
C THR A 45 0.10 -16.74 50.02
N ARG A 46 1.27 -17.01 50.63
CA ARG A 46 1.50 -16.78 52.07
C ARG A 46 1.53 -15.30 52.45
N LEU A 47 2.15 -14.44 51.65
CA LEU A 47 2.13 -12.98 51.88
C LEU A 47 0.72 -12.42 51.74
N PHE A 48 -0.04 -12.89 50.74
CA PHE A 48 -1.42 -12.50 50.51
C PHE A 48 -2.32 -12.94 51.67
N TYR A 49 -2.14 -14.16 52.18
CA TYR A 49 -2.88 -14.67 53.34
C TYR A 49 -2.55 -13.89 54.63
N ARG A 50 -1.28 -13.55 54.85
CA ARG A 50 -0.85 -12.72 55.99
C ARG A 50 -1.38 -11.28 55.90
N TRP A 51 -1.38 -10.70 54.71
CA TRP A 51 -1.98 -9.37 54.46
C TRP A 51 -3.50 -9.41 54.66
N TRP A 52 -4.16 -10.47 54.19
CA TRP A 52 -5.59 -10.72 54.36
C TRP A 52 -6.00 -10.85 55.83
N GLN A 53 -5.25 -11.61 56.65
CA GLN A 53 -5.51 -11.68 58.08
C GLN A 53 -5.35 -10.33 58.78
N ARG A 54 -4.39 -9.51 58.34
CA ARG A 54 -4.15 -8.17 58.90
C ARG A 54 -5.30 -7.20 58.60
N GLN A 55 -5.94 -7.33 57.44
CA GLN A 55 -7.10 -6.52 57.06
C GLN A 55 -8.39 -6.97 57.76
N ARG A 56 -8.56 -8.25 58.07
CA ARG A 56 -9.76 -8.74 58.77
C ARG A 56 -9.92 -8.14 60.17
N HIS A 57 -8.80 -7.81 60.83
CA HIS A 57 -8.79 -7.16 62.15
C HIS A 57 -9.06 -5.64 62.11
N SER A 58 -8.94 -4.97 60.95
CA SER A 58 -9.16 -3.52 60.83
C SER A 58 -10.65 -3.13 60.72
N ILE A 59 -11.52 -4.11 60.43
CA ILE A 59 -12.97 -3.93 60.17
C ILE A 59 -13.77 -3.53 61.42
N MET A 60 -13.18 -3.54 62.63
CA MET A 60 -13.88 -3.16 63.87
C MET A 60 -13.64 -1.72 64.37
N ARG A 61 -12.97 -0.82 63.62
CA ARG A 61 -12.84 0.60 64.01
C ARG A 61 -13.72 1.50 63.13
N ARG A 62 -14.62 2.27 63.76
CA ARG A 62 -15.69 3.06 63.12
C ARG A 62 -15.24 4.31 62.33
N HIS A 63 -13.94 4.63 62.27
CA HIS A 63 -13.40 5.74 61.47
C HIS A 63 -12.22 5.28 60.60
N LEU A 64 -12.51 4.86 59.36
CA LEU A 64 -11.51 4.47 58.35
C LEU A 64 -11.05 5.69 57.54
N THR A 65 -9.74 5.80 57.31
CA THR A 65 -9.14 6.86 56.47
C THR A 65 -9.48 6.66 54.98
N PHE A 66 -9.32 7.69 54.16
CA PHE A 66 -9.63 7.63 52.72
C PHE A 66 -8.89 6.50 51.99
N CYS A 67 -7.59 6.31 52.28
CA CYS A 67 -6.81 5.19 51.75
C CYS A 67 -7.38 3.82 52.14
N GLN A 68 -7.87 3.66 53.37
CA GLN A 68 -8.47 2.41 53.82
C GLN A 68 -9.80 2.15 53.11
N LYS A 69 -10.60 3.19 52.85
CA LYS A 69 -11.83 3.08 52.04
C LYS A 69 -11.53 2.67 50.60
N TYR A 70 -10.51 3.27 49.97
CA TYR A 70 -10.09 2.88 48.62
C TYR A 70 -9.59 1.43 48.56
N GLN A 71 -8.77 1.01 49.54
CA GLN A 71 -8.33 -0.38 49.63
C GLN A 71 -9.49 -1.36 49.78
N LEU A 72 -10.53 -1.02 50.55
CA LEU A 72 -11.73 -1.84 50.70
C LEU A 72 -12.54 -1.93 49.40
N LEU A 73 -12.63 -0.84 48.64
CA LEU A 73 -13.27 -0.84 47.32
C LEU A 73 -12.50 -1.71 46.34
N LEU A 74 -11.18 -1.52 46.24
CA LEU A 74 -10.31 -2.30 45.36
C LEU A 74 -10.35 -3.80 45.74
N TRP A 75 -10.36 -4.10 47.04
CA TRP A 75 -10.54 -5.47 47.53
C TRP A 75 -11.90 -6.07 47.15
N LYS A 76 -12.97 -5.28 47.25
CA LYS A 76 -14.32 -5.71 46.85
C LYS A 76 -14.37 -6.01 45.34
N ASP A 77 -13.73 -5.17 44.52
CA ASP A 77 -13.68 -5.35 43.08
C ASP A 77 -12.82 -6.55 42.68
N ILE A 78 -11.66 -6.75 43.33
CA ILE A 78 -10.83 -7.95 43.16
C ILE A 78 -11.61 -9.21 43.54
N LYS A 79 -12.32 -9.18 44.67
CA LYS A 79 -13.10 -10.34 45.12
C LYS A 79 -14.26 -10.64 44.17
N LEU A 80 -14.90 -9.61 43.61
CA LEU A 80 -15.97 -9.76 42.63
C LEU A 80 -15.44 -10.38 41.32
N GLN A 81 -14.29 -9.91 40.84
CA GLN A 81 -13.63 -10.46 39.66
C GLN A 81 -13.14 -11.91 39.87
N LEU A 82 -12.62 -12.23 41.06
CA LEU A 82 -12.19 -13.58 41.40
C LEU A 82 -13.36 -14.55 41.63
N ALA A 83 -14.54 -14.04 42.01
CA ALA A 83 -15.73 -14.87 42.19
C ALA A 83 -16.28 -15.39 40.86
N ASN A 84 -16.14 -14.61 39.77
CA ASN A 84 -16.53 -15.04 38.44
C ASN A 84 -15.34 -15.63 37.67
N VAL A 85 -14.94 -16.84 38.06
CA VAL A 85 -13.78 -17.56 37.50
C VAL A 85 -13.86 -17.65 35.97
N ILE A 86 -15.06 -17.83 35.40
CA ILE A 86 -15.26 -17.98 33.95
C ILE A 86 -14.89 -16.69 33.21
N GLU A 87 -15.33 -15.54 33.71
CA GLU A 87 -15.04 -14.23 33.11
C GLU A 87 -13.55 -13.88 33.25
N PHE A 88 -12.95 -14.16 34.41
CA PHE A 88 -11.53 -13.97 34.62
C PHE A 88 -10.67 -14.84 33.70
N VAL A 89 -11.03 -16.11 33.53
CA VAL A 89 -10.35 -17.03 32.60
C VAL A 89 -10.51 -16.55 31.15
N LEU A 90 -11.67 -16.05 30.75
CA LEU A 90 -11.91 -15.55 29.40
C LEU A 90 -11.09 -14.27 29.12
N ILE A 91 -10.96 -13.38 30.09
CA ILE A 91 -10.11 -12.18 29.99
C ILE A 91 -8.64 -12.58 29.81
N ILE A 92 -8.15 -13.53 30.62
CA ILE A 92 -6.76 -14.03 30.50
C ILE A 92 -6.53 -14.71 29.16
N LEU A 93 -7.48 -15.57 28.73
CA LEU A 93 -7.41 -16.27 27.44
C LEU A 93 -7.37 -15.28 26.28
N LEU A 94 -8.22 -14.25 26.29
CA LEU A 94 -8.29 -13.24 25.25
C LEU A 94 -7.02 -12.36 25.25
N ALA A 95 -6.51 -11.97 26.42
CA ALA A 95 -5.25 -11.25 26.54
C ALA A 95 -4.05 -12.06 26.04
N ALA A 96 -4.05 -13.39 26.24
CA ALA A 96 -3.02 -14.29 25.71
C ALA A 96 -3.16 -14.54 24.20
N LEU A 97 -4.39 -14.55 23.68
CA LEU A 97 -4.68 -14.81 22.26
C LEU A 97 -4.37 -13.59 21.37
N MET A 98 -4.45 -12.37 21.90
CA MET A 98 -4.14 -11.13 21.17
C MET A 98 -2.71 -11.06 20.62
N PRO A 99 -1.63 -11.29 21.41
CA PRO A 99 -0.26 -11.37 20.88
C PRO A 99 -0.10 -12.45 19.80
N LEU A 100 -0.81 -13.58 19.94
CA LEU A 100 -0.76 -14.67 18.98
C LEU A 100 -1.39 -14.25 17.64
N LEU A 101 -2.55 -13.60 17.67
CA LEU A 101 -3.16 -13.04 16.46
C LEU A 101 -2.29 -11.97 15.80
N ILE A 102 -1.59 -11.14 16.59
CA ILE A 102 -0.65 -10.14 16.05
C ILE A 102 0.54 -10.83 15.37
N THR A 103 1.14 -11.86 15.98
CA THR A 103 2.27 -12.58 15.36
C THR A 103 1.87 -13.33 14.09
N ILE A 104 0.65 -13.87 14.02
CA ILE A 104 0.10 -14.47 12.80
C ILE A 104 -0.20 -13.39 11.76
N GLY A 105 -0.89 -12.32 12.12
CA GLY A 105 -1.24 -11.23 11.20
C GLY A 105 -0.01 -10.54 10.62
N THR A 106 1.03 -10.34 11.43
CA THR A 106 2.32 -9.79 10.96
C THR A 106 3.06 -10.75 10.03
N LYS A 107 3.05 -12.06 10.31
CA LYS A 107 3.62 -13.06 9.39
C LYS A 107 2.86 -13.12 8.06
N VAL A 108 1.53 -13.10 8.10
CA VAL A 108 0.68 -13.13 6.90
C VAL A 108 0.83 -11.84 6.10
N ALA A 109 0.90 -10.67 6.75
CA ALA A 109 1.17 -9.40 6.09
C ALA A 109 2.56 -9.42 5.44
N LYS A 110 3.57 -9.97 6.12
CA LYS A 110 4.92 -10.12 5.59
C LYS A 110 4.99 -11.06 4.37
N SER A 111 4.14 -12.08 4.32
CA SER A 111 4.07 -13.00 3.19
C SER A 111 3.20 -12.49 2.03
N MET A 112 2.18 -11.68 2.32
CA MET A 112 1.33 -11.06 1.29
C MET A 112 1.99 -9.84 0.63
N PHE A 113 2.86 -9.15 1.34
CA PHE A 113 3.60 -7.99 0.83
C PHE A 113 5.09 -8.32 0.83
N HIS A 114 5.58 -8.95 -0.24
CA HIS A 114 7.02 -9.05 -0.47
C HIS A 114 7.60 -7.63 -0.54
N PHE A 115 8.64 -7.38 0.27
CA PHE A 115 9.39 -6.12 0.30
C PHE A 115 10.29 -6.02 -0.93
N ASP A 116 9.70 -6.05 -2.10
CA ASP A 116 10.41 -5.53 -3.25
C ASP A 116 10.31 -4.02 -3.08
N ILE A 117 11.42 -3.40 -2.70
CA ILE A 117 11.67 -2.00 -3.03
C ILE A 117 11.55 -2.01 -4.55
N GLU A 118 10.34 -1.72 -5.05
CA GLU A 118 10.16 -1.32 -6.43
C GLU A 118 10.93 -0.02 -6.54
N LEU A 119 12.24 -0.16 -6.79
CA LEU A 119 12.92 0.78 -7.64
C LEU A 119 11.97 0.88 -8.82
N GLU A 120 11.28 2.00 -8.95
CA GLU A 120 10.67 2.38 -10.21
C GLU A 120 11.87 2.46 -11.16
N LYS A 121 12.29 1.30 -11.67
CA LYS A 121 13.28 1.18 -12.72
C LYS A 121 12.62 2.00 -13.80
N ALA A 122 13.20 3.18 -14.05
CA ALA A 122 12.81 4.01 -15.17
C ALA A 122 12.60 3.02 -16.32
N PRO A 123 11.36 2.87 -16.81
CA PRO A 123 11.06 1.83 -17.77
C PRO A 123 12.11 1.98 -18.87
N GLY A 124 12.85 0.89 -19.15
CA GLY A 124 13.83 0.90 -20.23
C GLY A 124 13.19 1.45 -21.51
N PRO A 125 13.98 1.91 -22.49
CA PRO A 125 13.46 2.60 -23.67
C PRO A 125 12.30 1.79 -24.27
N LYS A 126 11.07 2.25 -24.04
CA LYS A 126 9.88 1.60 -24.56
C LYS A 126 9.87 1.93 -26.04
N SER A 127 9.86 0.91 -26.89
CA SER A 127 9.59 1.11 -28.30
C SER A 127 8.17 1.67 -28.44
N ILE A 128 8.03 2.80 -29.11
CA ILE A 128 6.71 3.34 -29.46
C ILE A 128 6.15 2.44 -30.56
N GLU A 129 5.06 1.72 -30.29
CA GLU A 129 4.33 1.00 -31.33
C GLU A 129 3.51 2.01 -32.15
N THR A 130 4.10 2.54 -33.22
CA THR A 130 3.39 3.38 -34.20
C THR A 130 2.32 2.61 -34.97
N SER A 131 2.36 1.27 -34.93
CA SER A 131 1.41 0.36 -35.58
C SER A 131 -0.01 0.40 -35.00
N LEU A 132 -0.22 1.08 -33.87
CA LEU A 132 -1.54 1.19 -33.23
C LEU A 132 -2.54 1.98 -34.08
N PHE A 133 -2.05 2.89 -34.92
CA PHE A 133 -2.87 3.71 -35.78
C PHE A 133 -2.53 3.44 -37.24
N LYS A 134 -3.56 3.26 -38.06
CA LYS A 134 -3.39 3.01 -39.50
C LYS A 134 -3.85 4.20 -40.33
N ASP A 135 -4.83 4.93 -39.83
CA ASP A 135 -5.55 5.93 -40.61
C ASP A 135 -5.49 7.29 -39.92
N ILE A 136 -5.32 8.36 -40.69
CA ILE A 136 -5.38 9.74 -40.21
C ILE A 136 -6.62 10.41 -40.79
N TYR A 137 -7.42 10.99 -39.90
CA TYR A 137 -8.54 11.85 -40.24
C TYR A 137 -8.21 13.28 -39.85
N PHE A 138 -8.50 14.26 -40.70
CA PHE A 138 -8.27 15.66 -40.36
C PHE A 138 -9.39 16.60 -40.81
N SER A 139 -9.48 17.75 -40.13
CA SER A 139 -10.48 18.80 -40.39
C SER A 139 -9.92 20.18 -39.98
N PRO A 140 -10.22 21.28 -40.69
CA PRO A 140 -11.01 21.36 -41.92
C PRO A 140 -10.19 20.97 -43.17
N TYR A 141 -10.86 20.79 -44.31
CA TYR A 141 -10.18 20.58 -45.58
C TYR A 141 -9.58 21.89 -46.10
N ASN A 142 -8.25 21.90 -46.30
CA ASN A 142 -7.53 23.00 -46.92
C ASN A 142 -6.25 22.42 -47.55
N GLY A 143 -5.89 22.84 -48.76
CA GLY A 143 -4.73 22.31 -49.48
C GLY A 143 -3.39 22.46 -48.75
N LEU A 144 -3.23 23.49 -47.91
CA LEU A 144 -2.03 23.65 -47.08
C LEU A 144 -1.97 22.63 -45.94
N ILE A 145 -3.12 22.39 -45.28
CA ILE A 145 -3.23 21.39 -44.21
C ILE A 145 -3.04 19.99 -44.79
N GLU A 146 -3.68 19.73 -45.93
CA GLU A 146 -3.56 18.48 -46.66
C GLU A 146 -2.09 18.14 -46.96
N ASN A 147 -1.32 19.08 -47.51
CA ASN A 147 0.11 18.87 -47.73
C ASN A 147 0.88 18.58 -46.43
N LEU A 148 0.59 19.31 -45.35
CA LEU A 148 1.19 19.05 -44.03
C LEU A 148 0.88 17.64 -43.51
N ILE A 149 -0.36 17.18 -43.66
CA ILE A 149 -0.80 15.85 -43.22
C ILE A 149 -0.24 14.75 -44.12
N TYR A 150 -0.12 14.97 -45.43
CA TYR A 150 0.56 14.03 -46.33
C TYR A 150 2.04 13.86 -45.96
N GLU A 151 2.75 14.95 -45.67
CA GLU A 151 4.12 14.87 -45.17
C GLU A 151 4.21 14.11 -43.84
N LEU A 152 3.23 14.30 -42.94
CA LEU A 152 3.15 13.57 -41.68
C LEU A 152 2.93 12.07 -41.89
N ALA A 153 2.02 11.73 -42.80
CA ALA A 153 1.67 10.35 -43.14
C ALA A 153 2.88 9.59 -43.73
N ASN A 154 3.63 10.24 -44.61
CA ASN A 154 4.83 9.68 -45.23
C ASN A 154 5.95 9.38 -44.23
N ILE A 155 6.04 10.13 -43.12
CA ILE A 155 7.07 9.93 -42.10
C ILE A 155 6.67 8.84 -41.09
N SER A 156 5.36 8.64 -40.89
CA SER A 156 4.82 7.84 -39.79
C SER A 156 4.10 6.57 -40.26
N ASP A 157 4.27 6.19 -41.54
CA ASP A 157 3.74 4.98 -42.17
C ASP A 157 2.22 4.80 -42.10
N PHE A 158 1.45 5.90 -42.20
CA PHE A 158 -0.01 5.83 -42.24
C PHE A 158 -0.52 5.35 -43.61
N THR A 159 -1.52 4.48 -43.62
CA THR A 159 -2.03 3.85 -44.84
C THR A 159 -3.15 4.62 -45.51
N GLN A 160 -4.02 5.26 -44.74
CA GLN A 160 -5.17 5.99 -45.27
C GLN A 160 -5.25 7.38 -44.65
N ILE A 161 -5.61 8.35 -45.48
CA ILE A 161 -5.78 9.74 -45.09
C ILE A 161 -7.15 10.18 -45.61
N GLU A 162 -8.00 10.69 -44.72
CA GLU A 162 -9.29 11.24 -45.09
C GLU A 162 -9.46 12.64 -44.50
N SER A 163 -10.01 13.54 -45.30
CA SER A 163 -10.32 14.92 -44.90
C SER A 163 -11.82 15.10 -44.66
N PHE A 164 -12.15 16.00 -43.75
CA PHE A 164 -13.54 16.33 -43.41
C PHE A 164 -13.71 17.83 -43.22
N ASP A 165 -14.79 18.39 -43.77
CA ASP A 165 -15.10 19.81 -43.62
C ASP A 165 -15.49 20.15 -42.17
N ALA A 166 -16.34 19.32 -41.56
CA ALA A 166 -16.85 19.53 -40.21
C ALA A 166 -16.20 18.59 -39.18
N THR A 167 -15.93 19.10 -37.99
CA THR A 167 -15.41 18.28 -36.87
C THR A 167 -16.37 17.18 -36.43
N GLU A 168 -17.68 17.40 -36.55
CA GLU A 168 -18.69 16.40 -36.17
C GLU A 168 -18.66 15.15 -37.05
N THR A 169 -18.44 15.30 -38.36
CA THR A 169 -18.38 14.18 -39.30
C THR A 169 -17.11 13.37 -39.06
N LEU A 170 -15.99 14.05 -38.81
CA LEU A 170 -14.73 13.43 -38.39
C LEU A 170 -14.94 12.58 -37.13
N GLN A 171 -15.55 13.13 -36.08
CA GLN A 171 -15.80 12.39 -34.84
C GLN A 171 -16.71 11.17 -35.06
N LYS A 172 -17.79 11.31 -35.84
CA LYS A 172 -18.67 10.19 -36.20
C LYS A 172 -17.91 9.07 -36.92
N ASN A 173 -16.99 9.41 -37.83
CA ASN A 173 -16.19 8.42 -38.54
C ASN A 173 -15.11 7.79 -37.66
N MET A 174 -14.51 8.53 -36.73
CA MET A 174 -13.61 7.96 -35.73
C MET A 174 -14.30 6.98 -34.78
N ILE A 175 -15.58 7.19 -34.46
CA ILE A 175 -16.35 6.21 -33.67
C ILE A 175 -16.50 4.89 -34.43
N LYS A 176 -16.66 4.96 -35.76
CA LYS A 176 -16.74 3.77 -36.63
C LYS A 176 -15.38 3.11 -36.81
N ASN A 177 -14.34 3.90 -37.07
CA ASN A 177 -12.98 3.43 -37.26
C ASN A 177 -12.12 3.70 -36.03
N GLN A 178 -12.04 2.71 -35.15
CA GLN A 178 -11.28 2.83 -33.91
C GLN A 178 -9.76 2.99 -34.16
N LYS A 179 -9.23 2.56 -35.32
CA LYS A 179 -7.80 2.65 -35.63
C LYS A 179 -7.39 3.99 -36.25
N ALA A 180 -8.33 4.92 -36.38
CA ALA A 180 -8.08 6.25 -36.90
C ALA A 180 -7.66 7.23 -35.80
N VAL A 181 -6.76 8.14 -36.15
CA VAL A 181 -6.40 9.31 -35.36
C VAL A 181 -7.00 10.55 -35.99
N GLY A 182 -7.61 11.41 -35.17
CA GLY A 182 -8.18 12.67 -35.63
C GLY A 182 -7.26 13.85 -35.35
N ILE A 183 -7.05 14.73 -36.32
CA ILE A 183 -6.33 15.99 -36.17
C ILE A 183 -7.28 17.13 -36.57
N VAL A 184 -7.64 17.98 -35.62
CA VAL A 184 -8.57 19.09 -35.86
C VAL A 184 -7.85 20.41 -35.69
N PHE A 185 -7.80 21.19 -36.76
CA PHE A 185 -7.31 22.55 -36.76
C PHE A 185 -8.49 23.52 -36.51
N PRO A 186 -8.23 24.76 -36.06
CA PRO A 186 -9.25 25.79 -35.92
C PRO A 186 -9.99 26.02 -37.24
N SER A 187 -11.28 26.34 -37.16
CA SER A 187 -12.12 26.68 -38.33
C SER A 187 -11.53 27.79 -39.19
N ASP A 188 -10.79 28.73 -38.60
CA ASP A 188 -10.16 29.83 -39.31
C ASP A 188 -9.18 29.34 -40.38
N TRP A 189 -8.63 28.12 -40.22
CA TRP A 189 -7.71 27.49 -41.16
C TRP A 189 -8.38 26.90 -42.39
N GLU A 190 -9.71 26.95 -42.50
CA GLU A 190 -10.40 26.58 -43.74
C GLU A 190 -10.06 27.56 -44.87
N SER A 191 -9.97 28.85 -44.56
CA SER A 191 -9.81 29.93 -45.55
C SER A 191 -8.38 30.49 -45.69
N ILE A 192 -7.40 29.91 -44.97
CA ILE A 192 -6.03 30.42 -44.99
C ILE A 192 -5.36 30.18 -46.34
N LYS A 193 -4.65 31.20 -46.82
CA LYS A 193 -3.77 31.13 -48.00
C LYS A 193 -2.29 31.10 -47.62
N THR A 194 -1.97 31.50 -46.39
CA THR A 194 -0.62 31.56 -45.84
C THR A 194 -0.57 30.84 -44.50
N LEU A 195 0.56 30.18 -44.22
CA LEU A 195 0.76 29.47 -42.95
C LEU A 195 0.73 30.49 -41.79
N PRO A 196 -0.07 30.25 -40.73
CA PRO A 196 -0.20 31.18 -39.62
C PRO A 196 1.05 31.19 -38.73
N ASP A 197 1.12 32.17 -37.84
CA ASP A 197 2.30 32.32 -36.98
C ASP A 197 2.38 31.28 -35.86
N ALA A 198 1.23 30.88 -35.33
CA ALA A 198 1.09 29.90 -34.26
C ALA A 198 0.37 28.65 -34.78
N LEU A 199 0.87 27.48 -34.37
CA LEU A 199 0.26 26.19 -34.65
C LEU A 199 -0.70 25.84 -33.53
N ASN A 200 -2.00 25.86 -33.84
CA ASN A 200 -3.05 25.40 -32.95
C ASN A 200 -3.71 24.18 -33.60
N PHE A 201 -3.79 23.08 -32.85
CA PHE A 201 -4.50 21.87 -33.28
C PHE A 201 -4.95 21.06 -32.08
N THR A 202 -5.96 20.23 -32.29
CA THR A 202 -6.48 19.28 -31.32
C THR A 202 -6.27 17.88 -31.86
N LEU A 203 -5.62 17.02 -31.08
CA LEU A 203 -5.37 15.63 -31.44
C LEU A 203 -6.40 14.73 -30.74
N TYR A 204 -7.27 14.09 -31.53
CA TYR A 204 -8.27 13.13 -31.06
C TYR A 204 -7.69 11.72 -31.11
N MET A 205 -7.63 11.09 -29.94
CA MET A 205 -7.20 9.70 -29.78
C MET A 205 -8.40 8.79 -29.52
N PRO A 206 -8.39 7.53 -30.01
CA PRO A 206 -9.50 6.62 -29.80
C PRO A 206 -9.66 6.21 -28.32
N VAL A 207 -10.91 6.01 -27.93
CA VAL A 207 -11.32 5.87 -26.51
C VAL A 207 -10.73 4.63 -25.83
N TYR A 208 -10.46 3.54 -26.57
CA TYR A 208 -9.90 2.32 -25.97
C TYR A 208 -8.51 2.53 -25.35
N ILE A 209 -7.75 3.52 -25.84
CA ILE A 209 -6.43 3.89 -25.29
C ILE A 209 -6.57 4.54 -23.90
N LYS A 210 -7.76 5.04 -23.54
CA LYS A 210 -8.02 5.72 -22.27
C LYS A 210 -8.22 4.76 -21.08
N SER A 211 -8.28 3.44 -21.29
CA SER A 211 -8.54 2.50 -20.19
C SER A 211 -7.37 2.44 -19.19
N ASN A 212 -7.66 2.71 -17.90
CA ASN A 212 -6.78 2.72 -16.73
C ASN A 212 -5.33 3.22 -16.94
N GLY A 213 -5.21 4.54 -17.11
CA GLY A 213 -3.93 5.25 -17.12
C GLY A 213 -3.42 5.50 -18.53
N PHE A 214 -3.99 6.52 -19.19
CA PHE A 214 -3.53 6.95 -20.52
C PHE A 214 -2.05 7.31 -20.48
N LYS A 215 -1.23 6.57 -21.22
CA LYS A 215 0.21 6.82 -21.31
C LYS A 215 0.53 7.51 -22.63
N TYR A 216 0.74 8.82 -22.54
CA TYR A 216 1.04 9.68 -23.69
C TYR A 216 2.17 9.15 -24.60
N PHE A 217 3.20 8.54 -24.01
CA PHE A 217 4.33 7.98 -24.77
C PHE A 217 3.96 6.67 -25.49
N GLU A 218 3.38 5.70 -24.78
CA GLU A 218 2.98 4.40 -25.37
C GLU A 218 1.87 4.56 -26.40
N SER A 219 0.98 5.54 -26.19
CA SER A 219 -0.11 5.86 -27.12
C SER A 219 0.34 6.50 -28.43
N GLY A 220 1.61 6.83 -28.62
CA GLY A 220 2.08 7.56 -29.82
C GLY A 220 1.64 9.03 -29.91
N PHE A 221 0.85 9.54 -28.95
CA PHE A 221 0.40 10.93 -28.89
C PHE A 221 1.58 11.92 -28.99
N LEU A 222 2.62 11.71 -28.17
CA LEU A 222 3.78 12.61 -28.11
C LEU A 222 4.59 12.59 -29.41
N LEU A 223 4.66 11.44 -30.06
CA LEU A 223 5.33 11.29 -31.36
C LEU A 223 4.60 12.11 -32.42
N LEU A 224 3.27 11.97 -32.52
CA LEU A 224 2.47 12.74 -33.48
C LEU A 224 2.57 14.24 -33.23
N GLN A 225 2.50 14.65 -31.97
CA GLN A 225 2.68 16.05 -31.59
C GLN A 225 4.06 16.57 -32.01
N GLU A 226 5.13 15.82 -31.76
CA GLU A 226 6.49 16.21 -32.13
C GLU A 226 6.63 16.32 -33.66
N ARG A 227 6.19 15.30 -34.41
CA ARG A 227 6.31 15.26 -35.87
C ARG A 227 5.53 16.38 -36.55
N LEU A 228 4.29 16.61 -36.13
CA LEU A 228 3.46 17.68 -36.68
C LEU A 228 4.08 19.06 -36.38
N SER A 229 4.61 19.25 -35.16
CA SER A 229 5.31 20.48 -34.80
C SER A 229 6.59 20.69 -35.62
N GLN A 230 7.40 19.64 -35.82
CA GLN A 230 8.61 19.70 -36.63
C GLN A 230 8.29 20.04 -38.09
N LEU A 231 7.26 19.42 -38.67
CA LEU A 231 6.82 19.70 -40.04
C LEU A 231 6.32 21.15 -40.18
N PHE A 232 5.50 21.62 -39.25
CA PHE A 232 5.03 23.00 -39.27
C PHE A 232 6.20 24.00 -39.20
N ILE A 233 7.17 23.77 -38.30
CA ILE A 233 8.38 24.59 -38.18
C ILE A 233 9.19 24.56 -39.49
N LYS A 234 9.31 23.38 -40.12
CA LYS A 234 10.02 23.20 -41.40
C LYS A 234 9.36 24.00 -42.52
N LEU A 235 8.04 23.91 -42.64
CA LEU A 235 7.28 24.65 -43.65
C LEU A 235 7.37 26.17 -43.44
N LYS A 236 7.33 26.62 -42.19
CA LYS A 236 7.47 28.04 -41.85
C LYS A 236 8.89 28.55 -42.13
N ASN A 237 9.90 27.78 -41.76
CA ASN A 237 11.31 28.12 -41.94
C ASN A 237 11.81 27.66 -43.32
N LYS A 238 11.46 28.41 -44.37
CA LYS A 238 11.99 28.21 -45.74
C LYS A 238 13.53 28.24 -45.85
N GLY A 239 14.24 28.65 -44.80
CA GLY A 239 15.70 28.82 -44.75
C GLY A 239 16.52 27.59 -44.36
N GLY A 240 15.96 26.37 -44.36
CA GLY A 240 16.74 25.11 -44.32
C GLY A 240 17.57 24.88 -43.06
N LYS A 241 17.26 25.55 -41.94
CA LYS A 241 17.97 25.32 -40.67
C LYS A 241 17.62 23.94 -40.14
N ASN A 242 18.64 23.17 -39.76
CA ASN A 242 18.48 21.87 -39.11
C ASN A 242 17.61 22.02 -37.87
N ILE A 243 16.45 21.37 -37.86
CA ILE A 243 15.55 21.35 -36.71
C ILE A 243 16.19 20.45 -35.66
N PRO A 244 16.34 20.91 -34.40
CA PRO A 244 16.97 20.11 -33.37
C PRO A 244 16.11 18.88 -33.06
N MET A 245 16.77 17.73 -32.90
CA MET A 245 16.09 16.51 -32.47
C MET A 245 15.67 16.65 -31.00
N VAL A 246 14.38 16.45 -30.72
CA VAL A 246 13.84 16.51 -29.36
C VAL A 246 13.93 15.11 -28.75
N ARG A 247 14.44 15.01 -27.53
CA ARG A 247 14.46 13.76 -26.77
C ARG A 247 13.72 13.97 -25.46
N MET A 248 12.79 13.08 -25.16
CA MET A 248 12.11 13.07 -23.87
C MET A 248 12.88 12.23 -22.87
N ASN A 249 13.24 12.85 -21.75
CA ASN A 249 13.82 12.17 -20.61
C ASN A 249 12.90 12.36 -19.41
N HIS A 250 12.61 11.28 -18.69
CA HIS A 250 11.93 11.38 -17.41
C HIS A 250 12.83 12.11 -16.42
N PHE A 251 12.23 13.02 -15.64
CA PHE A 251 12.94 13.60 -14.50
C PHE A 251 13.25 12.47 -13.49
N PRO A 252 14.49 12.39 -12.98
CA PRO A 252 14.83 11.37 -12.00
C PRO A 252 14.05 11.61 -10.72
N TYR A 253 13.07 10.77 -10.43
CA TYR A 253 12.38 10.84 -9.15
C TYR A 253 13.33 10.39 -8.03
N PRO A 254 13.37 11.10 -6.89
CA PRO A 254 14.10 10.62 -5.73
C PRO A 254 13.54 9.26 -5.32
N ARG A 255 14.37 8.41 -4.71
CA ARG A 255 13.95 7.08 -4.27
C ARG A 255 12.72 7.21 -3.37
N TYR A 256 11.54 6.86 -3.89
CA TYR A 256 10.32 6.84 -3.11
C TYR A 256 10.38 5.61 -2.20
N VAL A 257 10.39 5.86 -0.89
CA VAL A 257 10.18 4.79 0.08
C VAL A 257 8.68 4.78 0.35
N PRO A 258 7.91 3.83 -0.23
CA PRO A 258 6.49 3.72 0.08
C PRO A 258 6.31 3.70 1.59
N ASN A 259 5.51 4.63 2.11
CA ASN A 259 5.28 4.76 3.54
C ASN A 259 4.33 3.66 4.02
N HIS A 260 4.86 2.43 4.14
CA HIS A 260 4.14 1.28 4.68
C HIS A 260 3.76 1.49 6.14
N TYR A 261 4.46 2.37 6.87
CA TYR A 261 4.07 2.75 8.23
C TYR A 261 2.70 3.41 8.24
N ALA A 262 2.38 4.30 7.29
CA ALA A 262 1.05 4.90 7.20
C ALA A 262 -0.07 3.87 6.93
N LYS A 263 0.21 2.82 6.14
CA LYS A 263 -0.76 1.74 5.87
C LYS A 263 -0.92 0.80 7.08
N SER A 264 0.17 0.47 7.75
CA SER A 264 0.18 -0.36 8.97
C SER A 264 -0.36 0.38 10.20
N ALA A 265 -0.18 1.71 10.28
CA ALA A 265 -0.70 2.54 11.36
C ALA A 265 -2.23 2.54 11.39
N LYS A 266 -2.90 2.50 10.22
CA LYS A 266 -4.35 2.31 10.14
C LYS A 266 -4.78 1.01 10.81
N PHE A 267 -4.05 -0.09 10.58
CA PHE A 267 -4.32 -1.37 11.23
C PHE A 267 -4.08 -1.34 12.74
N MET A 268 -3.00 -0.71 13.20
CA MET A 268 -2.74 -0.53 14.63
C MET A 268 -3.85 0.26 15.33
N ALA A 269 -4.39 1.31 14.72
CA ALA A 269 -5.50 2.09 15.28
C ALA A 269 -6.75 1.24 15.52
N TYR A 270 -7.10 0.35 14.57
CA TYR A 270 -8.21 -0.61 14.77
C TYR A 270 -7.94 -1.57 15.92
N MET A 271 -6.71 -2.07 16.05
CA MET A 271 -6.33 -2.99 17.14
C MET A 271 -6.41 -2.32 18.52
N TYR A 272 -6.04 -1.04 18.63
CA TYR A 272 -6.22 -0.27 19.87
C TYR A 272 -7.70 -0.05 20.19
N LEU A 273 -8.53 0.28 19.20
CA LEU A 273 -9.98 0.42 19.45
C LEU A 273 -10.60 -0.88 19.99
N VAL A 274 -10.24 -2.04 19.42
CA VAL A 274 -10.71 -3.36 19.86
C VAL A 274 -10.33 -3.65 21.32
N SER A 275 -9.14 -3.25 21.77
CA SER A 275 -8.73 -3.47 23.16
C SER A 275 -9.47 -2.60 24.18
N PHE A 276 -9.97 -1.42 23.78
CA PHE A 276 -10.81 -0.56 24.62
C PHE A 276 -12.26 -1.04 24.76
N PHE A 277 -12.79 -1.78 23.78
CA PHE A 277 -14.17 -2.29 23.88
C PHE A 277 -14.36 -3.30 25.01
N LEU A 278 -13.34 -4.10 25.35
CA LEU A 278 -13.45 -5.13 26.40
C LEU A 278 -13.64 -4.53 27.80
N PRO A 279 -12.84 -3.54 28.26
CA PRO A 279 -13.11 -2.78 29.47
C PRO A 279 -14.46 -2.05 29.45
N CYS A 280 -14.85 -1.48 28.32
CA CYS A 280 -16.12 -0.76 28.22
C CYS A 280 -17.33 -1.69 28.40
N ILE A 281 -17.28 -2.90 27.83
CA ILE A 281 -18.34 -3.91 28.00
C ILE A 281 -18.41 -4.38 29.46
N THR A 282 -17.27 -4.61 30.12
CA THR A 282 -17.27 -5.06 31.53
C THR A 282 -17.76 -3.96 32.49
N ILE A 283 -17.44 -2.69 32.22
CA ILE A 283 -17.97 -1.54 32.97
C ILE A 283 -19.46 -1.34 32.71
N ALA A 284 -19.93 -1.49 31.46
CA ALA A 284 -21.35 -1.33 31.12
C ALA A 284 -22.23 -2.46 31.67
N LYS A 285 -21.68 -3.68 31.79
CA LYS A 285 -22.38 -4.86 32.31
C LYS A 285 -22.40 -4.91 33.85
N LEU A 286 -21.63 -4.04 34.51
CA LEU A 286 -21.74 -3.80 35.95
C LEU A 286 -23.16 -3.29 36.22
N PRO A 287 -24.03 -4.12 36.83
CA PRO A 287 -25.46 -3.89 36.79
C PRO A 287 -25.80 -2.56 37.48
N LYS A 288 -26.53 -1.71 36.75
CA LYS A 288 -27.36 -0.61 37.27
C LYS A 288 -28.31 -1.01 38.41
N GLY A 289 -28.36 -2.30 38.79
CA GLY A 289 -29.17 -2.85 39.89
C GLY A 289 -28.59 -2.73 41.29
N ARG A 290 -27.47 -2.01 41.50
CA ARG A 290 -27.08 -1.54 42.86
C ARG A 290 -27.44 -0.07 43.10
N THR A 291 -28.47 0.46 42.45
CA THR A 291 -29.26 1.53 43.06
C THR A 291 -29.90 0.97 44.32
N CYS A 292 -29.36 1.39 45.47
CA CYS A 292 -30.14 1.75 46.65
C CYS A 292 -31.36 0.85 46.95
N LYS A 293 -31.14 -0.41 47.34
CA LYS A 293 -32.04 -1.00 48.34
C LYS A 293 -31.52 -0.58 49.71
N ARG A 294 -32.07 0.56 50.18
CA ARG A 294 -32.39 0.96 51.58
C ARG A 294 -31.53 0.24 52.64
N LEU A 295 -30.58 0.85 53.35
CA LEU A 295 -30.76 1.90 54.36
C LEU A 295 -32.23 2.14 54.73
N TYR A 296 -32.80 1.16 55.41
CA TYR A 296 -33.67 1.30 56.59
C TYR A 296 -33.44 0.07 57.46
#